data_AF-A0A2N3LK63-F1
#
_entry.id   AF-A0A2N3LK63-F1
#
_cell.length_a   1.000
_cell.length_b   1.000
_cell.length_c   1.000
_cell.angle_alpha   90.00
_cell.angle_beta   90.00
_cell.angle_gamma   90.00
#
_symmetry.space_group_name_H-M   'P 1'
#
loop_
_entity.id
_entity.type
_entity.pdbx_description
1 polymer ?
#
loop_
_entity_poly.entity_id
_entity_poly.type
_entity_poly.pdbx_seq_one_letter_code
_entity_poly.pdbx_strand_id
1 'polypeptide(L)'
;MEYSNSGYLVLTAIIEKRSGLRYEDFLRENIFTKLGMNNSGVDTGREILKNRAEGYTVWEKIIHTEFVDMSFPQGAYGMYSTIEDLYKWSQALINSELIHRELQAEMFSAHKGGYGFGFVYR
;
A
#
# COMPACT_ATOMS: atom_id res chain seq x y z
N MET A 1 -4.20 -9.99 19.17
CA MET A 1 -4.71 -8.90 18.32
C MET A 1 -5.52 -9.53 17.24
N GLU A 2 -6.46 -8.77 16.73
CA GLU A 2 -7.22 -9.12 15.56
C GLU A 2 -6.75 -8.21 14.42
N TYR A 3 -6.33 -8.80 13.31
CA TYR A 3 -5.99 -8.04 12.12
C TYR A 3 -7.28 -7.41 11.57
N SER A 4 -7.25 -6.12 11.23
CA SER A 4 -8.43 -5.39 10.78
C SER A 4 -8.11 -4.47 9.62
N ASN A 5 -8.63 -4.80 8.43
CA ASN A 5 -8.57 -3.92 7.27
C ASN A 5 -9.33 -2.61 7.52
N SER A 6 -10.45 -2.66 8.25
CA SER A 6 -11.24 -1.47 8.58
C SER A 6 -10.42 -0.43 9.36
N GLY A 7 -9.44 -0.86 10.17
CA GLY A 7 -8.49 0.04 10.82
C GLY A 7 -7.65 0.85 9.82
N TYR A 8 -7.18 0.19 8.75
CA TYR A 8 -6.46 0.87 7.67
C TYR A 8 -7.34 1.82 6.87
N LEU A 9 -8.62 1.48 6.66
CA LEU A 9 -9.57 2.40 6.01
C LEU A 9 -9.76 3.70 6.82
N VAL A 10 -9.81 3.60 8.15
CA VAL A 10 -9.86 4.78 9.03
C VAL A 10 -8.57 5.60 8.92
N LEU A 11 -7.39 4.96 8.88
CA LEU A 11 -6.11 5.66 8.68
C LEU A 11 -6.06 6.39 7.33
N THR A 12 -6.54 5.76 6.26
CA THR A 12 -6.69 6.39 4.94
C THR A 12 -7.55 7.65 5.04
N ALA A 13 -8.73 7.57 5.67
CA ALA A 13 -9.61 8.72 5.85
C ALA A 13 -8.97 9.84 6.69
N ILE A 14 -8.14 9.50 7.68
CA ILE A 14 -7.38 10.48 8.46
C ILE A 14 -6.35 11.20 7.58
N ILE A 15 -5.62 10.47 6.73
CA ILE A 15 -4.65 11.05 5.78
C ILE A 15 -5.37 12.03 4.84
N GLU A 16 -6.48 11.61 4.23
CA GLU A 16 -7.24 12.46 3.32
C GLU A 16 -7.79 13.70 4.03
N LYS A 17 -8.36 13.53 5.22
CA LYS A 17 -8.91 14.64 6.01
C LYS A 17 -7.85 15.65 6.43
N ARG A 18 -6.65 15.19 6.79
CA ARG A 18 -5.56 16.07 7.28
C ARG A 18 -4.78 16.73 6.16
N SER A 19 -4.59 16.04 5.04
CA SER A 19 -3.87 16.58 3.88
C SER A 19 -4.77 17.44 2.97
N GLY A 20 -6.08 17.16 2.93
CA GLY A 20 -7.00 17.73 1.94
C GLY A 20 -6.85 17.12 0.54
N LEU A 21 -6.03 16.08 0.39
CA LEU A 21 -5.79 15.36 -0.85
C LEU A 21 -6.55 14.04 -0.86
N ARG A 22 -6.87 13.53 -2.05
CA ARG A 22 -7.27 12.12 -2.18
C ARG A 22 -6.09 11.23 -1.81
N TYR A 23 -6.35 10.02 -1.32
CA TYR A 23 -5.29 9.12 -0.87
C TYR A 23 -4.25 8.83 -1.96
N GLU A 24 -4.69 8.57 -3.19
CA GLU A 24 -3.83 8.38 -4.35
C GLU A 24 -2.92 9.59 -4.62
N ASP A 25 -3.47 10.81 -4.53
CA ASP A 25 -2.73 12.05 -4.75
C ASP A 25 -1.68 12.25 -3.66
N PHE A 26 -2.05 11.97 -2.40
CA PHE A 26 -1.14 11.99 -1.27
C PHE A 26 0.04 11.03 -1.46
N LEU A 27 -0.21 9.78 -1.87
CA LEU A 27 0.85 8.79 -2.13
C LEU A 27 1.76 9.24 -3.27
N ARG A 28 1.19 9.76 -4.36
CA ARG A 28 1.95 10.25 -5.50
C ARG A 28 2.88 11.40 -5.12
N GLU A 29 2.40 12.39 -4.37
CA GLU A 29 3.19 13.55 -3.96
C GLU A 29 4.23 13.21 -2.89
N ASN A 30 3.85 12.37 -1.91
CA ASN A 30 4.66 12.18 -0.71
C ASN A 30 5.58 10.95 -0.76
N ILE A 31 5.33 10.01 -1.67
CA ILE A 31 6.08 8.77 -1.78
C ILE A 31 6.54 8.54 -3.21
N PHE A 32 5.61 8.33 -4.16
CA PHE A 32 5.98 7.81 -5.48
C PHE A 32 6.86 8.77 -6.27
N THR A 33 6.50 10.06 -6.33
CA THR A 33 7.29 11.07 -7.06
C THR A 33 8.66 11.27 -6.42
N LYS A 34 8.73 11.32 -5.08
CA LYS A 34 9.99 11.53 -4.36
C LYS A 34 10.98 10.39 -4.58
N LEU A 35 10.47 9.16 -4.70
CA LEU A 35 11.29 7.97 -4.89
C LEU A 35 11.44 7.55 -6.36
N GLY A 36 10.83 8.29 -7.30
CA GLY A 36 10.82 7.94 -8.71
C GLY A 36 10.15 6.59 -9.01
N MET A 37 9.08 6.26 -8.27
CA MET A 37 8.27 5.05 -8.43
C MET A 37 7.19 5.25 -9.51
N ASN A 38 7.62 5.34 -10.77
CA ASN A 38 6.77 5.76 -11.89
C ASN A 38 5.76 4.68 -12.36
N ASN A 39 5.86 3.45 -11.85
CA ASN A 39 5.00 2.32 -12.18
C ASN A 39 4.28 1.79 -10.92
N SER A 40 4.01 2.68 -9.97
CA SER A 40 3.25 2.41 -8.75
C SER A 40 2.05 3.36 -8.67
N GLY A 41 0.96 2.88 -8.08
CA GLY A 41 -0.27 3.68 -7.99
C GLY A 41 -1.38 2.95 -7.24
N VAL A 42 -2.58 3.54 -7.31
CA VAL A 42 -3.81 2.96 -6.78
C VAL A 42 -4.64 2.44 -7.95
N ASP A 43 -4.95 1.14 -7.97
CA ASP A 43 -5.87 0.50 -8.91
C ASP A 43 -7.28 0.48 -8.30
N THR A 44 -8.21 1.23 -8.90
CA THR A 44 -9.63 1.22 -8.51
C THR A 44 -10.41 0.04 -9.12
N GLY A 45 -9.74 -0.79 -9.93
CA GLY A 45 -10.32 -1.88 -10.72
C GLY A 45 -10.92 -1.42 -12.04
N ARG A 46 -11.16 -0.12 -12.22
CA ARG A 46 -11.91 0.44 -13.36
C ARG A 46 -11.04 0.88 -14.52
N GLU A 47 -9.80 1.26 -14.26
CA GLU A 47 -8.89 1.77 -15.28
C GLU A 47 -8.10 0.62 -15.94
N ILE A 48 -7.84 0.78 -17.24
CA ILE A 48 -6.99 -0.16 -17.97
C ILE A 48 -5.54 0.21 -17.72
N LEU A 49 -4.90 -0.52 -16.81
CA LEU A 49 -3.48 -0.39 -16.51
C LEU A 49 -2.66 -1.23 -17.49
N LYS A 50 -1.86 -0.57 -18.34
CA LYS A 50 -0.97 -1.24 -19.27
C LYS A 50 0.09 -2.04 -18.50
N ASN A 51 0.40 -3.26 -18.96
CA ASN A 51 1.37 -4.17 -18.36
C ASN A 51 1.05 -4.59 -16.92
N ARG A 52 -0.20 -4.43 -16.45
CA ARG A 52 -0.64 -4.99 -15.17
C ARG A 52 -0.78 -6.51 -15.29
N ALA A 53 -0.31 -7.24 -14.29
CA ALA A 53 -0.58 -8.66 -14.18
C ALA A 53 -2.09 -8.94 -14.06
N GLU A 54 -2.54 -10.04 -14.64
CA GLU A 54 -3.91 -10.54 -14.45
C GLU A 54 -3.97 -11.44 -13.21
N GLY A 55 -4.98 -11.20 -12.37
CA GLY A 55 -5.25 -12.05 -11.22
C GLY A 55 -5.95 -13.34 -11.63
N TYR A 56 -5.54 -14.45 -11.02
CA TYR A 56 -6.21 -15.74 -11.13
C TYR A 56 -6.53 -16.25 -9.73
N THR A 57 -7.65 -16.95 -9.58
CA THR A 57 -8.02 -17.64 -8.34
C THR A 57 -8.12 -19.15 -8.60
N VAL A 58 -7.93 -19.93 -7.53
CA VAL A 58 -8.02 -21.38 -7.57
C VAL A 58 -9.31 -21.80 -6.90
N TRP A 59 -10.18 -22.43 -7.68
CA TRP A 59 -11.33 -23.18 -7.19
C TRP A 59 -11.15 -24.65 -7.63
N GLU A 60 -12.17 -25.34 -8.15
CA GLU A 60 -11.98 -26.65 -8.83
C GLU A 60 -10.99 -26.57 -10.02
N LYS A 61 -10.82 -25.38 -10.61
CA LYS A 61 -9.82 -25.09 -11.65
C LYS A 61 -9.28 -23.67 -11.50
N ILE A 62 -8.21 -23.34 -12.21
CA ILE A 62 -7.69 -21.97 -12.32
C ILE A 62 -8.66 -21.16 -13.18
N ILE A 63 -9.15 -20.06 -12.64
CA ILE A 63 -10.06 -19.12 -13.32
C ILE A 63 -9.55 -17.68 -13.13
N HIS A 64 -9.97 -16.76 -13.99
CA HIS A 64 -9.72 -15.35 -13.77
C HIS A 64 -10.37 -14.89 -12.45
N THR A 65 -9.69 -13.99 -11.76
CA THR A 65 -10.26 -13.32 -10.58
C THR A 65 -11.47 -12.50 -10.96
N GLU A 66 -12.48 -12.53 -10.11
CA GLU A 66 -13.70 -11.73 -10.26
C GLU A 66 -13.37 -10.23 -10.14
N PHE A 67 -14.12 -9.41 -10.86
CA PHE A 67 -14.01 -7.96 -10.71
C PHE A 67 -14.40 -7.55 -9.29
N VAL A 68 -13.54 -6.73 -8.67
CA VAL A 68 -13.82 -6.10 -7.38
C VAL A 68 -13.62 -4.60 -7.55
N ASP A 69 -14.60 -3.82 -7.11
CA ASP A 69 -14.47 -2.36 -7.07
C ASP A 69 -13.54 -1.95 -5.93
N MET A 70 -12.30 -1.60 -6.28
CA MET A 70 -11.25 -1.19 -5.35
C MET A 70 -11.25 0.31 -5.09
N SER A 71 -12.26 1.06 -5.54
CA SER A 71 -12.37 2.51 -5.27
C SER A 71 -12.58 2.86 -3.80
N PHE A 72 -13.16 1.94 -3.00
CA PHE A 72 -13.47 2.15 -1.58
C PHE A 72 -12.39 1.64 -0.60
N PRO A 73 -11.83 0.41 -0.73
CA PRO A 73 -10.98 -0.17 0.30
C PRO A 73 -9.52 0.31 0.26
N GLN A 74 -9.27 1.55 -0.13
CA GLN A 74 -7.92 2.10 -0.32
C GLN A 74 -7.12 2.17 0.98
N GLY A 75 -5.82 1.91 0.87
CA GLY A 75 -4.85 1.87 1.98
C GLY A 75 -4.80 0.52 2.71
N ALA A 76 -5.92 -0.20 2.80
CA ALA A 76 -5.90 -1.62 3.14
C ALA A 76 -5.60 -2.49 1.90
N TYR A 77 -6.06 -2.04 0.73
CA TYR A 77 -5.95 -2.72 -0.56
C TYR A 77 -5.75 -1.71 -1.70
N GLY A 78 -5.74 -2.21 -2.93
CA GLY A 78 -5.89 -1.39 -4.13
C GLY A 78 -4.62 -0.70 -4.61
N MET A 79 -3.43 -1.06 -4.11
CA MET A 79 -2.17 -0.58 -4.68
C MET A 79 -1.59 -1.57 -5.69
N TYR A 80 -0.93 -1.05 -6.72
CA TYR A 80 -0.09 -1.82 -7.64
C TYR A 80 1.32 -1.25 -7.69
N SER A 81 2.29 -2.07 -8.10
CA SER A 81 3.68 -1.64 -8.27
C SER A 81 4.44 -2.60 -9.18
N THR A 82 5.69 -2.25 -9.47
CA THR A 82 6.70 -3.14 -10.07
C THR A 82 7.73 -3.57 -9.02
N ILE A 83 8.52 -4.60 -9.32
CA ILE A 83 9.61 -5.06 -8.42
C ILE A 83 10.65 -3.94 -8.26
N GLU A 84 10.97 -3.25 -9.35
CA GLU A 84 11.95 -2.16 -9.37
C GLU A 84 11.51 -0.99 -8.46
N ASP A 85 10.23 -0.62 -8.51
CA ASP A 85 9.71 0.46 -7.67
C ASP A 85 9.53 0.03 -6.21
N LEU A 86 9.13 -1.23 -5.95
CA LEU A 86 9.14 -1.77 -4.59
C LEU A 86 10.55 -1.84 -4.01
N TYR A 87 11.57 -2.10 -4.83
CA TYR A 87 12.96 -2.06 -4.41
C TYR A 87 13.35 -0.64 -3.98
N LYS A 88 13.06 0.39 -4.80
CA LYS A 88 13.30 1.80 -4.42
C LYS A 88 12.61 2.17 -3.10
N TRP A 89 11.34 1.81 -2.97
CA TRP A 89 10.58 2.02 -1.73
C TRP A 89 11.22 1.34 -0.52
N SER A 90 11.65 0.08 -0.68
CA SER A 90 12.29 -0.68 0.40
C SER A 90 13.60 -0.02 0.85
N GLN A 91 14.44 0.44 -0.07
CA GLN A 91 15.70 1.11 0.24
C GLN A 91 15.44 2.45 0.95
N ALA A 92 14.53 3.25 0.42
CA ALA A 92 14.15 4.52 1.04
C ALA A 92 13.60 4.33 2.46
N LEU A 93 12.80 3.29 2.67
CA LEU A 93 12.27 2.97 3.98
C LEU A 93 13.36 2.52 4.95
N ILE A 94 14.32 1.68 4.53
CA ILE A 94 15.45 1.20 5.34
C ILE A 94 16.44 2.34 5.68
N ASN A 95 16.63 3.28 4.76
CA ASN A 95 17.55 4.40 4.92
C ASN A 95 16.93 5.60 5.65
N SER A 96 15.69 5.49 6.13
CA SER A 96 14.95 6.59 6.79
C SER A 96 14.75 7.83 5.89
N GLU A 97 14.55 7.65 4.60
CA GLU A 97 14.38 8.74 3.64
C GLU A 97 12.94 9.30 3.61
N LEU A 98 11.96 8.47 4.01
CA LEU A 98 10.54 8.84 4.03
C LEU A 98 10.05 9.36 5.39
N ILE A 99 10.63 8.85 6.48
CA ILE A 99 10.25 9.14 7.86
C ILE A 99 11.49 9.24 8.73
N HIS A 100 11.40 10.01 9.81
CA HIS A 100 12.48 10.14 10.79
C HIS A 100 12.88 8.79 11.38
N ARG A 101 14.15 8.64 11.74
CA ARG A 101 14.71 7.37 12.23
C ARG A 101 13.99 6.84 13.47
N GLU A 102 13.50 7.72 14.34
CA GLU A 102 12.73 7.36 15.52
C GLU A 102 11.39 6.71 15.12
N LEU A 103 10.66 7.31 14.18
CA LEU A 103 9.42 6.77 13.65
C LEU A 103 9.66 5.48 12.86
N GLN A 104 10.78 5.38 12.14
CA GLN A 104 11.18 4.15 11.46
C GLN A 104 11.44 3.02 12.46
N ALA A 105 12.18 3.29 13.54
CA ALA A 105 12.42 2.31 14.59
C ALA A 105 11.11 1.87 15.26
N GLU A 106 10.18 2.81 15.49
CA GLU A 106 8.85 2.50 16.00
C GLU A 106 8.06 1.65 15.00
N MET A 107 8.05 2.04 13.72
CA MET A 107 7.44 1.29 12.61
C MET A 107 7.90 -0.16 12.59
N PHE A 108 9.20 -0.37 12.79
CA PHE A 108 9.81 -1.68 12.76
C PHE A 108 9.91 -2.42 14.11
N SER A 109 9.34 -1.84 15.16
CA SER A 109 9.30 -2.50 16.46
C SER A 109 8.10 -3.47 16.51
N ALA A 110 8.37 -4.70 16.94
CA ALA A 110 7.31 -5.66 17.21
C ALA A 110 6.47 -5.14 18.38
N HIS A 111 5.25 -4.68 18.09
CA HIS A 111 4.27 -4.43 19.14
C HIS A 111 3.66 -5.77 19.57
N LYS A 112 2.62 -5.71 20.40
CA LYS A 112 1.89 -6.88 20.85
C LYS A 112 1.60 -7.78 19.63
N GLY A 113 1.78 -9.09 19.74
CA GLY A 113 1.43 -10.06 18.69
C GLY A 113 2.28 -9.99 17.41
N GLY A 114 3.46 -9.38 17.46
CA GLY A 114 4.43 -9.42 16.36
C GLY A 114 4.04 -8.55 15.17
N TYR A 115 3.24 -7.50 15.37
CA TYR A 115 2.86 -6.56 14.32
C TYR A 115 3.38 -5.16 14.62
N GLY A 116 3.91 -4.44 13.63
CA GLY A 116 4.36 -3.05 13.76
C GLY A 116 3.98 -2.25 12.52
N PHE A 117 3.07 -1.28 12.67
CA PHE A 117 2.67 -0.29 11.65
C PHE A 117 2.72 -0.74 10.17
N GLY A 118 2.13 -1.89 9.84
CA GLY A 118 2.11 -2.42 8.47
C GLY A 118 2.93 -3.70 8.25
N PHE A 119 3.82 -4.04 9.19
CA PHE A 119 4.75 -5.16 9.10
C PHE A 119 4.43 -6.26 10.10
N VAL A 120 4.58 -7.51 9.66
CA VAL A 120 4.54 -8.70 10.51
C VAL A 120 5.96 -9.17 10.78
N TYR A 121 6.25 -9.39 12.07
CA TYR A 121 7.45 -10.01 12.59
C TYR A 121 7.10 -11.45 12.97
N ARG A 122 7.82 -12.40 12.38
CA ARG A 122 7.77 -13.82 12.76
C ARG A 122 9.01 -14.18 13.55
#